data_AF-B0C3T8-F1
#
_entry.id   AF-B0C3T8-F1
#
_cell.length_a   1.000
_cell.length_b   1.000
_cell.length_c   1.000
_cell.angle_alpha   90.00
_cell.angle_beta   90.00
_cell.angle_gamma   90.00
#
_symmetry.space_group_name_H-M   'P 1'
#
loop_
_entity.id
_entity.type
_entity.pdbx_description
1 polymer ?
#
loop_
_entity_poly.entity_id
_entity_poly.type
_entity_poly.pdbx_seq_one_letter_code
_entity_poly.pdbx_strand_id
1 'polypeptide(L)'
;MNVQKQILAIETKAKLSTLWLLFLLNIIFRDIHEFVEPGFVEEIMTGTLNGNPIQEHMLLLGGVMLEIPISMILLSRLLPYRANRWANIIIAVLYISLVIVTGSTDLDDTFHLIVEVTALSFIIWSAVRWRNPSLKRPAIDAAVSS
;
A
#
# COMPACT_ATOMS: atom_id res chain seq x y z
N MET A 1 5.27 27.72 15.59
CA MET A 1 4.13 27.25 14.76
C MET A 1 4.53 26.49 13.49
N ASN A 2 5.67 26.76 12.83
CA ASN A 2 6.10 26.01 11.63
C ASN A 2 6.72 24.62 11.92
N VAL A 3 7.52 24.48 12.98
CA VAL A 3 8.22 23.21 13.30
C VAL A 3 7.22 22.10 13.67
N GLN A 4 6.21 22.39 14.49
CA GLN A 4 5.19 21.41 14.86
C GLN A 4 4.41 20.87 13.65
N LYS A 5 4.10 21.74 12.67
CA LYS A 5 3.46 21.30 11.41
C LYS A 5 4.39 20.41 10.57
N GLN A 6 5.70 20.69 10.57
CA GLN A 6 6.68 19.87 9.88
C GLN A 6 6.84 18.50 10.54
N ILE A 7 6.91 18.44 11.87
CA ILE A 7 6.97 17.18 12.63
C ILE A 7 5.73 16.33 12.32
N LEU A 8 4.52 16.89 12.46
CA LEU A 8 3.27 16.19 12.15
C LEU A 8 3.22 15.68 10.70
N ALA A 9 3.79 16.43 9.75
CA ALA A 9 3.88 15.99 8.36
C ALA A 9 4.86 14.82 8.19
N ILE A 10 6.02 14.85 8.83
CA ILE A 10 7.01 13.77 8.81
C ILE A 10 6.44 12.51 9.48
N GLU A 11 5.74 12.66 10.62
CA GLU A 11 5.06 11.57 11.31
C GLU A 11 3.96 10.96 10.44
N THR A 12 3.14 11.77 9.77
CA THR A 12 2.10 11.27 8.87
C THR A 12 2.71 10.48 7.71
N LYS A 13 3.80 10.99 7.11
CA LYS A 13 4.55 10.28 6.08
C LYS A 13 5.14 8.95 6.58
N ALA A 14 5.68 8.94 7.80
CA ALA A 14 6.19 7.72 8.44
C ALA A 14 5.07 6.71 8.63
N LYS A 15 3.95 7.16 9.20
CA LYS A 15 2.77 6.33 9.43
C LYS A 15 2.23 5.70 8.14
N LEU A 16 2.08 6.47 7.06
CA LEU A 16 1.64 5.93 5.77
C LEU A 16 2.61 4.87 5.24
N SER A 17 3.93 5.13 5.30
CA SER A 17 4.96 4.17 4.92
C SER A 17 4.89 2.87 5.75
N THR A 18 4.72 2.98 7.06
CA THR A 18 4.56 1.82 7.96
C THR A 18 3.28 1.03 7.67
N LEU A 19 2.18 1.70 7.33
CA LEU A 19 0.93 1.01 6.96
C LEU A 19 1.07 0.26 5.63
N TRP A 20 1.77 0.80 4.64
CA TRP A 20 2.10 0.06 3.40
C TRP A 20 2.99 -1.15 3.68
N LEU A 21 3.94 -1.02 4.60
CA LEU A 21 4.77 -2.15 5.02
C LEU A 21 3.93 -3.24 5.72
N LEU A 22 3.02 -2.85 6.61
CA LEU A 22 2.09 -3.78 7.26
C LEU A 22 1.24 -4.53 6.23
N PHE A 23 0.67 -3.79 5.27
CA PHE A 23 -0.12 -4.36 4.18
C PHE A 23 0.69 -5.33 3.31
N LEU A 24 1.90 -4.93 2.89
CA LEU A 24 2.80 -5.77 2.10
C LEU A 24 3.17 -7.05 2.84
N LEU A 25 3.52 -6.95 4.12
CA LEU A 25 3.87 -8.13 4.92
C LEU A 25 2.67 -9.08 5.04
N ASN A 26 1.46 -8.56 5.22
CA ASN A 26 0.26 -9.40 5.28
C ASN A 26 0.07 -10.20 3.98
N ILE A 27 0.18 -9.56 2.82
CA ILE A 27 0.08 -10.24 1.52
C ILE A 27 1.16 -11.31 1.38
N ILE A 28 2.42 -10.97 1.69
CA ILE A 28 3.53 -11.92 1.60
C ILE A 28 3.29 -13.13 2.51
N PHE A 29 2.82 -12.90 3.74
CA PHE A 29 2.53 -14.00 4.66
C PHE A 29 1.33 -14.83 4.25
N ARG A 30 0.28 -14.22 3.69
CA ARG A 30 -0.84 -14.95 3.08
C ARG A 30 -0.33 -15.87 1.97
N ASP A 31 0.43 -15.33 1.02
CA ASP A 31 0.95 -16.10 -0.12
C ASP A 31 1.90 -17.23 0.33
N ILE A 32 2.69 -17.01 1.39
CA ILE A 32 3.53 -18.05 1.99
C ILE A 32 2.67 -19.14 2.66
N HIS A 33 1.58 -18.74 3.33
CA HIS A 33 0.71 -19.66 4.03
C HIS A 33 -0.10 -20.54 3.06
N GLU A 34 -0.47 -20.00 1.89
CA GLU A 34 -1.16 -20.71 0.80
C GLU A 34 -0.39 -21.97 0.35
N PHE A 35 0.95 -21.99 0.45
CA PHE A 35 1.75 -23.19 0.17
C PHE A 35 1.47 -24.38 1.10
N VAL A 36 0.88 -24.15 2.27
CA VAL A 36 0.50 -25.20 3.22
C VAL A 36 -0.89 -25.76 2.92
N GLU A 37 -1.67 -25.10 2.06
CA GLU A 37 -2.99 -25.55 1.67
C GLU A 37 -2.92 -26.92 0.94
N PRO A 38 -3.74 -27.90 1.34
CA PRO A 38 -3.77 -29.21 0.68
C PRO A 38 -4.09 -29.09 -0.82
N GLY A 39 -3.16 -29.56 -1.67
CA GLY A 39 -3.33 -29.60 -3.13
C GLY A 39 -2.72 -28.41 -3.88
N PHE A 40 -2.44 -27.28 -3.22
CA PHE A 40 -1.89 -26.09 -3.87
C PHE A 40 -0.53 -26.32 -4.52
N VAL A 41 0.40 -26.96 -3.80
CA VAL A 41 1.74 -27.28 -4.32
C VAL A 41 1.67 -28.25 -5.50
N GLU A 42 0.78 -29.25 -5.43
CA GLU A 42 0.58 -30.20 -6.53
C GLU A 42 0.05 -29.48 -7.77
N GLU A 43 -0.88 -28.55 -7.59
CA GLU A 43 -1.45 -27.75 -8.66
C GLU A 43 -0.40 -26.89 -9.37
N ILE A 44 0.47 -26.22 -8.61
CA ILE A 44 1.55 -25.42 -9.19
C ILE A 44 2.55 -26.31 -9.94
N MET A 45 2.85 -27.52 -9.44
CA MET A 45 3.74 -28.47 -10.11
C MET A 45 3.17 -28.97 -11.45
N THR A 46 1.85 -29.02 -11.62
CA THR A 46 1.20 -29.36 -12.90
C THR A 46 1.05 -28.14 -13.82
N GLY A 47 1.48 -26.95 -13.39
CA GLY A 47 1.43 -25.72 -14.18
C GLY A 47 0.06 -25.04 -14.16
N THR A 48 -0.75 -25.29 -13.13
CA THR A 48 -2.07 -24.68 -12.93
C THR A 48 -2.15 -23.89 -11.62
N LEU A 49 -3.06 -22.93 -11.55
CA LEU A 49 -3.38 -22.17 -10.34
C LEU A 49 -4.89 -21.89 -10.33
N ASN A 50 -5.59 -22.28 -9.26
CA ASN A 50 -7.05 -22.21 -9.17
C ASN A 50 -7.78 -22.80 -10.39
N GLY A 51 -7.32 -23.94 -10.90
CA GLY A 51 -7.83 -24.67 -12.06
C GLY A 51 -7.44 -24.08 -13.42
N ASN A 52 -6.69 -22.99 -13.45
CA ASN A 52 -6.31 -22.29 -14.69
C ASN A 52 -4.83 -22.50 -15.03
N PRO A 53 -4.46 -22.70 -16.30
CA PRO A 53 -3.06 -22.76 -16.71
C PRO A 53 -2.30 -21.50 -16.30
N ILE A 54 -1.12 -21.66 -15.73
CA ILE A 54 -0.22 -20.55 -15.39
C ILE A 54 0.29 -19.93 -16.69
N GLN A 55 -0.05 -18.65 -16.90
CA GLN A 55 0.35 -17.89 -18.08
C GLN A 55 1.35 -16.80 -17.70
N GLU A 56 2.23 -16.44 -18.64
CA GLU A 56 3.26 -15.41 -18.44
C GLU A 56 2.68 -14.07 -17.96
N HIS A 57 1.54 -13.67 -18.51
CA HIS A 57 0.88 -12.42 -18.12
C HIS A 57 0.37 -12.44 -16.67
N MET A 58 0.01 -13.60 -16.14
CA MET A 58 -0.45 -13.75 -14.75
C MET A 58 0.71 -13.56 -13.77
N LEU A 59 1.88 -14.13 -14.09
CA LEU A 59 3.11 -13.94 -13.32
C LEU A 59 3.55 -12.47 -13.33
N LEU A 60 3.52 -11.82 -14.50
CA LEU A 60 3.83 -10.40 -14.62
C LEU A 60 2.87 -9.54 -13.80
N LEU A 61 1.57 -9.83 -13.88
CA LEU A 61 0.55 -9.09 -13.13
C LEU A 61 0.77 -9.22 -11.62
N GLY A 62 1.00 -10.43 -11.11
CA GLY A 62 1.33 -10.65 -9.70
C GLY A 62 2.56 -9.87 -9.23
N GLY A 63 3.63 -9.88 -10.03
CA GLY A 63 4.84 -9.09 -9.73
C GLY A 63 4.59 -7.58 -9.68
N VAL A 64 3.86 -7.04 -10.66
CA VAL A 64 3.49 -5.60 -10.68
C VAL A 64 2.63 -5.25 -9.48
N MET A 65 1.73 -6.13 -9.06
CA MET A 65 0.87 -5.92 -7.90
C MET A 65 1.64 -5.92 -6.57
N LEU A 66 2.79 -6.57 -6.46
CA LEU A 66 3.65 -6.46 -5.28
C LEU A 66 4.57 -5.22 -5.34
N GLU A 67 4.97 -4.81 -6.54
CA GLU A 67 5.89 -3.67 -6.71
C GLU A 67 5.23 -2.33 -6.33
N ILE A 68 3.91 -2.20 -6.49
CA ILE A 68 3.18 -0.99 -6.12
C ILE A 68 3.26 -0.72 -4.60
N PRO A 69 2.89 -1.63 -3.68
CA PRO A 69 3.01 -1.40 -2.25
C PRO A 69 4.47 -1.22 -1.82
N ILE A 70 5.42 -1.96 -2.41
CA ILE A 70 6.87 -1.76 -2.20
C ILE A 70 7.27 -0.31 -2.54
N SER A 71 6.87 0.16 -3.72
CA SER A 71 7.10 1.55 -4.15
C SER A 71 6.45 2.55 -3.20
N MET A 72 5.23 2.27 -2.73
CA MET A 72 4.48 3.15 -1.83
C MET A 72 5.10 3.31 -0.44
N ILE A 73 5.88 2.32 0.04
CA ILE A 73 6.69 2.46 1.26
C ILE A 73 7.64 3.65 1.12
N LEU A 74 8.34 3.76 -0.01
CA LEU A 74 9.29 4.84 -0.29
C LEU A 74 8.58 6.13 -0.70
N LEU A 75 7.62 6.06 -1.62
CA LEU A 75 6.91 7.22 -2.14
C LEU A 75 6.13 7.97 -1.05
N SER A 76 5.60 7.27 -0.05
CA SER A 76 4.95 7.89 1.11
C SER A 76 5.90 8.79 1.92
N ARG A 77 7.21 8.58 1.83
CA ARG A 77 8.23 9.44 2.48
C ARG A 77 8.69 10.57 1.56
N LEU A 78 8.89 10.26 0.29
CA LEU A 78 9.52 11.17 -0.68
C LEU A 78 8.55 12.17 -1.31
N LEU A 79 7.31 11.76 -1.61
CA LEU A 79 6.38 12.61 -2.36
C LEU A 79 5.96 13.89 -1.60
N PRO A 80 5.72 14.99 -2.33
CA PRO A 80 5.16 16.21 -1.75
C PRO A 80 3.72 15.98 -1.31
N TYR A 81 3.25 16.77 -0.33
CA TYR A 81 1.95 16.60 0.34
C TYR A 81 0.79 16.26 -0.59
N ARG A 82 0.57 17.04 -1.66
CA ARG A 82 -0.58 16.85 -2.56
C ARG A 82 -0.52 15.53 -3.32
N ALA A 83 0.63 15.24 -3.94
CA ALA A 83 0.82 14.00 -4.70
C ALA A 83 0.74 12.77 -3.79
N ASN A 84 1.39 12.85 -2.63
CA ASN A 84 1.43 11.77 -1.64
C ASN A 84 0.03 11.42 -1.12
N ARG A 85 -0.77 12.45 -0.79
CA ARG A 85 -2.15 12.26 -0.32
C ARG A 85 -3.02 11.54 -1.35
N TRP A 86 -3.01 11.99 -2.60
CA TRP A 86 -3.83 11.39 -3.64
C TRP A 86 -3.33 10.01 -4.07
N ALA A 87 -2.01 9.81 -4.19
CA ALA A 87 -1.43 8.50 -4.50
C ALA A 87 -1.85 7.45 -3.47
N ASN A 88 -1.73 7.76 -2.18
CA ASN A 88 -2.15 6.85 -1.10
C ASN A 88 -3.64 6.50 -1.18
N ILE A 89 -4.52 7.48 -1.40
CA ILE A 89 -5.97 7.25 -1.48
C ILE A 89 -6.32 6.40 -2.70
N ILE A 90 -5.85 6.80 -3.88
CA ILE A 90 -6.19 6.13 -5.14
C ILE A 90 -5.71 4.68 -5.10
N ILE A 91 -4.44 4.46 -4.75
CA ILE A 91 -3.87 3.12 -4.74
C ILE A 91 -4.55 2.26 -3.67
N ALA A 92 -4.79 2.78 -2.46
CA ALA A 92 -5.48 2.01 -1.42
C ALA A 92 -6.91 1.62 -1.81
N VAL A 93 -7.66 2.52 -2.48
CA VAL A 93 -9.01 2.20 -3.01
C VAL A 93 -8.95 1.13 -4.08
N LEU A 94 -7.96 1.18 -4.98
CA LEU A 94 -7.76 0.15 -6.00
C LEU A 94 -7.49 -1.22 -5.35
N TYR A 95 -6.63 -1.30 -4.34
CA TYR A 95 -6.38 -2.56 -3.62
C TYR A 95 -7.60 -3.06 -2.86
N ILE A 96 -8.35 -2.19 -2.16
CA ILE A 96 -9.60 -2.62 -1.50
C ILE A 96 -10.56 -3.22 -2.53
N SER A 97 -10.69 -2.57 -3.70
CA SER A 97 -11.60 -3.04 -4.75
C SER A 97 -11.16 -4.40 -5.29
N LEU A 98 -9.86 -4.57 -5.52
CA LEU A 98 -9.27 -5.82 -5.97
C LEU A 98 -9.50 -6.96 -4.96
N VAL A 99 -9.17 -6.73 -3.68
CA VAL A 99 -9.28 -7.74 -2.61
C VAL A 99 -10.74 -8.19 -2.43
N ILE A 100 -11.69 -7.26 -2.54
CA ILE A 100 -13.13 -7.59 -2.48
C ILE A 100 -13.56 -8.42 -3.69
N VAL A 101 -13.02 -8.15 -4.88
CA VAL A 101 -13.37 -8.87 -6.12
C VAL A 101 -12.78 -10.29 -6.12
N THR A 102 -11.55 -10.47 -5.64
CA THR A 102 -10.96 -11.80 -5.45
C THR A 102 -11.72 -12.60 -4.40
N GLY A 103 -12.24 -11.93 -3.36
CA GLY A 103 -13.01 -12.58 -2.31
C GLY A 103 -12.14 -13.44 -1.39
N SER A 104 -12.79 -14.32 -0.62
CA SER A 104 -12.16 -15.26 0.29
C SER A 104 -12.77 -16.64 0.10
N THR A 105 -11.95 -17.68 0.05
CA THR A 105 -12.43 -19.06 -0.13
C THR A 105 -12.55 -19.83 1.19
N ASP A 106 -11.73 -19.48 2.16
CA ASP A 106 -11.68 -20.13 3.47
C ASP A 106 -11.51 -19.13 4.63
N LEU A 107 -11.28 -19.66 5.84
CA LEU A 107 -11.09 -18.83 7.03
C LEU A 107 -9.72 -18.11 7.04
N ASP A 108 -8.70 -18.68 6.42
CA ASP A 108 -7.36 -18.09 6.36
C ASP A 108 -7.34 -16.87 5.43
N ASP A 109 -7.90 -17.01 4.23
CA ASP A 109 -8.17 -15.94 3.29
C ASP A 109 -9.01 -14.84 3.93
N THR A 110 -10.07 -15.22 4.64
CA THR A 110 -10.96 -14.26 5.31
C THR A 110 -10.22 -13.43 6.34
N PHE A 111 -9.33 -14.05 7.12
CA PHE A 111 -8.53 -13.36 8.12
C PHE A 111 -7.58 -12.35 7.47
N HIS A 112 -6.80 -12.77 6.48
CA HIS A 112 -5.87 -11.91 5.76
C HIS A 112 -6.61 -10.76 5.06
N LEU A 113 -7.77 -11.03 4.43
CA LEU A 113 -8.63 -10.04 3.81
C LEU A 113 -9.07 -8.96 4.81
N ILE A 114 -9.51 -9.34 6.01
CA ILE A 114 -9.92 -8.38 7.05
C ILE A 114 -8.75 -7.48 7.45
N VAL A 115 -7.54 -8.05 7.62
CA VAL A 115 -6.34 -7.29 7.97
C VAL A 115 -5.95 -6.32 6.85
N GLU A 116 -6.00 -6.76 5.60
CA GLU A 116 -5.73 -5.94 4.41
C GLU A 116 -6.68 -4.76 4.30
N VAL A 117 -7.99 -5.02 4.32
CA VAL A 117 -9.02 -3.98 4.24
C VAL A 117 -8.88 -3.01 5.40
N THR A 118 -8.54 -3.49 6.59
CA THR A 118 -8.28 -2.64 7.77
C THR A 118 -7.07 -1.73 7.54
N ALA A 119 -5.94 -2.28 7.12
CA ALA A 119 -4.71 -1.53 6.87
C ALA A 119 -4.93 -0.46 5.78
N LEU A 120 -5.55 -0.83 4.66
CA LEU A 120 -5.87 0.08 3.55
C LEU A 120 -6.86 1.18 3.98
N SER A 121 -7.87 0.84 4.78
CA SER A 121 -8.79 1.82 5.36
C SER A 121 -8.07 2.83 6.25
N PHE A 122 -7.09 2.38 7.05
CA PHE A 122 -6.24 3.28 7.84
C PHE A 122 -5.34 4.17 6.99
N ILE A 123 -4.86 3.68 5.84
CA ILE A 123 -4.10 4.50 4.87
C ILE A 123 -4.99 5.62 4.34
N ILE A 124 -6.18 5.28 3.83
CA ILE A 124 -7.15 6.25 3.29
C ILE A 124 -7.51 7.27 4.38
N TRP A 125 -7.87 6.81 5.57
CA TRP A 125 -8.21 7.68 6.69
C TRP A 125 -7.08 8.63 7.08
N SER A 126 -5.85 8.12 7.15
CA SER A 126 -4.66 8.93 7.48
C SER A 126 -4.38 9.97 6.41
N ALA A 127 -4.49 9.60 5.13
CA ALA A 127 -4.30 10.50 4.00
C ALA A 127 -5.42 11.56 3.92
N VAL A 128 -6.68 11.20 4.17
CA VAL A 128 -7.81 12.13 4.18
C VAL A 128 -7.71 13.11 5.34
N ARG A 129 -7.34 12.67 6.54
CA ARG A 129 -7.16 13.55 7.71
C ARG A 129 -5.91 14.41 7.66
N TRP A 130 -4.94 14.08 6.81
CA TRP A 130 -3.76 14.91 6.63
C TRP A 130 -4.15 16.29 6.11
N ARG A 131 -3.97 17.32 6.93
CA ARG A 131 -4.23 18.73 6.58
C ARG A 131 -2.95 19.39 6.07
N ASN A 132 -3.09 20.21 5.03
CA ASN A 132 -1.97 20.84 4.31
C ASN A 132 -1.00 21.56 5.27
N PRO A 133 0.24 21.07 5.45
CA PRO A 133 1.28 21.78 6.15
C PRO A 133 1.82 22.84 5.17
N SER A 134 1.13 23.98 5.12
CA SER A 134 1.37 25.07 4.17
C SER A 134 2.87 25.34 3.91
N LEU A 135 3.28 25.21 2.65
CA LEU A 135 4.53 25.72 2.06
C LEU A 135 4.66 27.21 2.37
N LYS A 136 5.42 27.57 3.41
CA LYS A 136 6.06 28.88 3.46
C LYS A 136 7.51 28.66 3.05
N ARG A 137 7.79 28.83 1.75
CA ARG A 137 9.16 29.10 1.28
C ARG A 137 9.65 30.27 2.15
N PRO A 138 10.69 30.12 2.98
CA PRO A 138 11.19 31.26 3.73
C PRO A 138 11.58 32.30 2.68
N ALA A 139 11.07 33.52 2.85
CA ALA A 139 11.42 34.67 2.03
C ALA A 139 12.90 35.01 2.31
N ILE A 140 13.81 34.24 1.72
CA ILE A 140 15.24 34.54 1.71
C ILE A 140 15.54 35.54 0.57
N ASP A 141 14.63 35.66 -0.41
CA ASP A 141 14.84 36.49 -1.60
C ASP A 141 14.56 37.99 -1.37
N ALA A 142 13.99 38.39 -0.22
CA ALA A 142 13.64 39.79 0.05
C ALA A 142 14.72 40.59 0.80
N ALA A 143 15.79 39.93 1.29
CA ALA A 143 16.86 40.57 2.05
C ALA A 143 18.15 40.80 1.24
N VAL A 144 18.19 40.37 -0.02
CA VAL A 144 19.37 40.51 -0.90
C VAL A 144 19.22 41.68 -1.88
N SER A 145 18.07 42.36 -1.89
CA SER A 145 17.75 43.45 -2.82
C SER A 145 17.60 44.84 -2.17
N SER A 146 18.10 45.04 -0.95
CA SER A 146 18.01 46.33 -0.23
C SER A 146 19.38 46.80 0.25
#